data_AF-A0A820JUG8-F1
#
_entry.id   AF-A0A820JUG8-F1
#
_cell.length_a   1.000
_cell.length_b   1.000
_cell.length_c   1.000
_cell.angle_alpha   90.00
_cell.angle_beta   90.00
_cell.angle_gamma   90.00
#
_symmetry.space_group_name_H-M   'P 1'
#
loop_
_entity.id
_entity.type
_entity.pdbx_description
1 polymer ?
#
loop_
_entity_poly.entity_id
_entity_poly.type
_entity_poly.pdbx_seq_one_letter_code
_entity_poly.pdbx_strand_id
1 'polypeptide(L)'
;VFALISRYERLKILYLAYNKLEQLDDVSLSKLVSLTDLNLSGNNIQSLPQTALSSMENLQGLYLHSNQLRAIPDLRQLNSLKVLDLSFNAIDSASIDNLFPPSLTILDLSGNQAINIQRDSLKSL
;
A
#
# COMPACT_ATOMS: atom_id res chain seq x y z
N VAL A 1 -3.41 15.50 -10.36
CA VAL A 1 -4.47 14.45 -10.38
C VAL A 1 -5.16 14.29 -9.03
N PHE A 2 -4.41 14.17 -7.92
CA PHE A 2 -4.97 13.92 -6.59
C PHE A 2 -6.01 14.95 -6.11
N ALA A 3 -5.75 16.25 -6.27
CA ALA A 3 -6.70 17.31 -5.91
C ALA A 3 -8.04 17.25 -6.68
N LEU A 4 -8.04 16.69 -7.91
CA LEU A 4 -9.26 16.52 -8.68
C LEU A 4 -10.06 15.33 -8.15
N ILE A 5 -9.39 14.20 -7.94
CA ILE A 5 -10.07 12.96 -7.51
C ILE A 5 -10.56 13.02 -6.07
N SER A 6 -9.93 13.83 -5.21
CA SER A 6 -10.30 13.98 -3.80
C SER A 6 -11.70 14.57 -3.59
N ARG A 7 -12.36 15.04 -4.64
CA ARG A 7 -13.76 15.52 -4.62
C ARG A 7 -14.79 14.40 -4.71
N TYR A 8 -14.36 13.19 -5.06
CA TYR A 8 -15.22 12.03 -5.21
C TYR A 8 -15.11 11.12 -3.97
N GLU A 9 -15.56 11.61 -2.82
CA GLU A 9 -15.45 10.92 -1.51
C GLU A 9 -16.20 9.57 -1.46
N ARG A 10 -17.12 9.33 -2.41
CA ARG A 10 -17.85 8.08 -2.60
C ARG A 10 -17.18 7.10 -3.57
N LEU A 11 -16.00 7.43 -4.08
CA LEU A 11 -15.26 6.58 -4.99
C LEU A 11 -14.86 5.28 -4.25
N LYS A 12 -15.20 4.14 -4.83
CA LYS A 12 -14.89 2.82 -4.27
C LYS A 12 -13.66 2.18 -4.89
N ILE A 13 -13.43 2.42 -6.17
CA ILE A 13 -12.36 1.79 -6.94
C ILE A 13 -11.55 2.89 -7.61
N LEU A 14 -10.25 2.91 -7.38
CA LEU A 14 -9.32 3.83 -8.02
C LEU A 14 -8.15 3.07 -8.62
N TYR A 15 -8.09 3.06 -9.95
CA TYR A 15 -7.01 2.44 -10.70
C TYR A 15 -6.18 3.51 -11.41
N LEU A 16 -4.90 3.58 -11.03
CA LEU A 16 -3.89 4.47 -11.57
C LEU A 16 -2.62 3.68 -11.94
N ALA A 17 -2.78 2.39 -12.21
CA ALA A 17 -1.66 1.53 -12.58
C ALA A 17 -1.00 1.98 -13.89
N TYR A 18 0.30 1.69 -14.04
CA TYR A 18 1.10 1.97 -15.23
C TYR A 18 1.11 3.45 -15.63
N ASN A 19 1.34 4.32 -14.65
CA ASN A 19 1.56 5.75 -14.83
C ASN A 19 2.99 6.13 -14.42
N LYS A 20 3.25 7.43 -14.23
CA LYS A 20 4.55 7.97 -13.81
C LYS A 20 4.44 8.66 -12.44
N LEU A 21 3.62 8.13 -11.55
CA LEU A 21 3.44 8.70 -10.22
C LEU A 21 4.71 8.45 -9.40
N GLU A 22 5.31 9.52 -8.89
CA GLU A 22 6.47 9.46 -8.00
C GLU A 22 6.09 9.72 -6.54
N GLN A 23 5.13 10.63 -6.35
CA GLN A 23 4.64 11.04 -5.04
C GLN A 23 3.12 10.97 -5.00
N LEU A 24 2.62 10.64 -3.81
CA LEU A 24 1.20 10.58 -3.49
C LEU A 24 0.87 11.75 -2.57
N ASP A 25 -0.22 12.47 -2.86
CA ASP A 25 -0.65 13.59 -2.02
C ASP A 25 -1.48 13.08 -0.84
N ASP A 26 -0.86 13.11 0.35
CA ASP A 26 -1.43 12.57 1.59
C ASP A 26 -2.78 13.22 1.94
N VAL A 27 -2.87 14.54 1.82
CA VAL A 27 -4.09 15.31 2.14
C VAL A 27 -5.23 15.00 1.18
N SER A 28 -4.97 14.89 -0.12
CA SER A 28 -6.01 14.59 -1.11
C SER A 28 -6.49 13.14 -0.99
N LEU A 29 -5.58 12.19 -0.76
CA LEU A 29 -5.93 10.77 -0.67
C LEU A 29 -6.67 10.41 0.62
N SER A 30 -6.41 11.13 1.73
CA SER A 30 -7.13 10.90 2.99
C SER A 30 -8.63 11.21 2.93
N LYS A 31 -9.09 11.90 1.87
CA LYS A 31 -10.52 12.14 1.64
C LYS A 31 -11.24 10.95 1.00
N LEU A 32 -10.52 9.97 0.47
CA LEU A 32 -11.08 8.84 -0.27
C LEU A 32 -11.44 7.66 0.66
N VAL A 33 -12.16 7.96 1.73
CA VAL A 33 -12.50 7.01 2.83
C VAL A 33 -13.41 5.86 2.40
N SER A 34 -14.11 6.00 1.27
CA SER A 34 -15.00 4.97 0.70
C SER A 34 -14.27 3.95 -0.19
N LEU A 35 -12.95 4.10 -0.41
CA LEU A 35 -12.20 3.19 -1.26
C LEU A 35 -12.18 1.78 -0.69
N THR A 36 -12.47 0.82 -1.56
CA THR A 36 -12.31 -0.62 -1.33
C THR A 36 -11.12 -1.18 -2.11
N ASP A 37 -10.79 -0.58 -3.27
CA ASP A 37 -9.73 -1.06 -4.14
C ASP A 37 -8.88 0.10 -4.66
N LEU A 38 -7.58 0.04 -4.37
CA LEU A 38 -6.60 1.00 -4.84
C LEU A 38 -5.49 0.28 -5.59
N ASN A 39 -5.38 0.55 -6.90
CA ASN A 39 -4.30 0.02 -7.73
C ASN A 39 -3.37 1.13 -8.20
N LEU A 40 -2.13 1.10 -7.70
CA LEU A 40 -1.05 2.03 -7.96
C LEU A 40 0.17 1.33 -8.59
N SER A 41 -0.02 0.12 -9.11
CA SER A 41 1.07 -0.71 -9.61
C SER A 41 1.75 -0.12 -10.85
N GLY A 42 3.02 -0.46 -11.10
CA GLY A 42 3.74 0.02 -12.28
C GLY A 42 3.93 1.54 -12.31
N ASN A 43 4.24 2.15 -11.16
CA ASN A 43 4.56 3.57 -11.03
C ASN A 43 6.00 3.73 -10.49
N ASN A 44 6.39 4.96 -10.15
CA ASN A 44 7.72 5.29 -9.60
C ASN A 44 7.63 5.68 -8.11
N ILE A 45 6.66 5.13 -7.38
CA ILE A 45 6.36 5.54 -6.00
C ILE A 45 7.45 5.05 -5.06
N GLN A 46 8.03 5.96 -4.27
CA GLN A 46 9.12 5.66 -3.33
C GLN A 46 8.64 5.53 -1.88
N SER A 47 7.52 6.16 -1.54
CA SER A 47 6.91 6.12 -0.22
C SER A 47 5.39 6.22 -0.30
N LEU A 48 4.72 5.67 0.72
CA LEU A 48 3.26 5.74 0.85
C LEU A 48 2.84 6.76 1.91
N PRO A 49 1.70 7.43 1.72
CA PRO A 49 1.16 8.39 2.67
C PRO A 49 0.54 7.69 3.88
N GLN A 50 1.16 7.84 5.05
CA GLN A 50 0.70 7.20 6.30
C GLN A 50 -0.70 7.66 6.68
N THR A 51 -0.97 8.97 6.67
CA THR A 51 -2.26 9.52 7.14
C THR A 51 -3.40 9.10 6.22
N ALA A 52 -3.20 9.16 4.91
CA ALA A 52 -4.19 8.73 3.93
C ALA A 52 -4.52 7.25 4.10
N LEU A 53 -3.52 6.38 4.18
CA LEU A 53 -3.77 4.95 4.35
C LEU A 53 -4.50 4.66 5.66
N SER A 54 -4.12 5.28 6.77
CA SER A 54 -4.84 5.10 8.06
C SER A 54 -6.31 5.53 8.01
N SER A 55 -6.73 6.38 7.07
CA SER A 55 -8.13 6.80 6.91
C SER A 55 -8.98 5.88 6.03
N MET A 56 -8.36 4.95 5.29
CA MET A 56 -9.05 4.08 4.32
C MET A 56 -9.57 2.80 5.00
N GLU A 57 -10.45 2.94 5.99
CA GLU A 57 -10.96 1.83 6.82
C GLU A 57 -11.68 0.72 6.01
N ASN A 58 -12.20 1.06 4.82
CA ASN A 58 -12.93 0.16 3.93
C ASN A 58 -12.03 -0.53 2.89
N LEU A 59 -10.73 -0.24 2.87
CA LEU A 59 -9.82 -0.74 1.85
C LEU A 59 -9.64 -2.26 2.00
N GLN A 60 -9.89 -2.98 0.92
CA GLN A 60 -9.84 -4.45 0.85
C GLN A 60 -8.69 -4.93 -0.03
N GLY A 61 -8.38 -4.20 -1.10
CA GLY A 61 -7.27 -4.47 -2.00
C GLY A 61 -6.35 -3.26 -2.18
N LEU A 62 -5.06 -3.46 -1.91
CA LEU A 62 -4.01 -2.49 -2.18
C LEU A 62 -2.95 -3.12 -3.07
N TYR A 63 -2.81 -2.61 -4.29
CA TYR A 63 -1.89 -3.13 -5.29
C TYR A 63 -0.82 -2.10 -5.60
N LEU A 64 0.43 -2.47 -5.32
CA LEU A 64 1.61 -1.60 -5.39
C LEU A 64 2.76 -2.27 -6.14
N HIS A 65 2.50 -3.33 -6.90
CA HIS A 65 3.55 -4.07 -7.58
C HIS A 65 4.36 -3.16 -8.51
N SER A 66 5.64 -3.47 -8.72
CA SER A 66 6.49 -2.72 -9.66
C SER A 66 6.52 -1.22 -9.36
N ASN A 67 6.89 -0.87 -8.13
CA ASN A 67 7.19 0.48 -7.68
C ASN A 67 8.63 0.54 -7.13
N GLN A 68 8.99 1.62 -6.43
CA GLN A 68 10.33 1.84 -5.87
C GLN A 68 10.30 1.93 -4.33
N LEU A 69 9.31 1.27 -3.69
CA LEU A 69 9.13 1.31 -2.24
C LEU A 69 10.31 0.65 -1.54
N ARG A 70 10.86 1.33 -0.53
CA ARG A 70 11.91 0.77 0.36
C ARG A 70 11.41 0.41 1.74
N ALA A 71 10.31 1.03 2.15
CA ALA A 71 9.64 0.79 3.41
C ALA A 71 8.13 0.94 3.21
N ILE A 72 7.36 0.36 4.13
CA ILE A 72 5.91 0.53 4.20
C ILE A 72 5.52 1.26 5.50
N PRO A 73 4.44 2.05 5.47
CA PRO A 73 3.85 2.62 6.68
C PRO A 73 3.21 1.53 7.55
N ASP A 74 2.80 1.90 8.76
CA ASP A 74 2.01 1.01 9.60
C ASP A 74 0.61 0.81 8.99
N LEU A 75 0.32 -0.42 8.57
CA LEU A 75 -0.93 -0.82 7.95
C LEU A 75 -1.86 -1.56 8.92
N ARG A 76 -1.49 -1.71 10.21
CA ARG A 76 -2.29 -2.49 11.19
C ARG A 76 -3.72 -1.98 11.38
N GLN A 77 -3.95 -0.69 11.12
CA GLN A 77 -5.28 -0.07 11.23
C GLN A 77 -6.20 -0.42 10.04
N LEU A 78 -5.67 -0.98 8.95
CA LEU A 78 -6.43 -1.37 7.77
C LEU A 78 -7.16 -2.70 8.01
N ASN A 79 -8.12 -2.70 8.94
CA ASN A 79 -8.82 -3.90 9.42
C ASN A 79 -9.68 -4.61 8.34
N SER A 80 -9.91 -3.96 7.21
CA SER A 80 -10.64 -4.54 6.07
C SER A 80 -9.71 -5.10 4.98
N LEU A 81 -8.40 -4.87 5.08
CA LEU A 81 -7.46 -5.18 4.00
C LEU A 81 -7.23 -6.69 3.95
N LYS A 82 -7.51 -7.27 2.79
CA LYS A 82 -7.38 -8.71 2.54
C LYS A 82 -6.24 -9.02 1.58
N VAL A 83 -6.02 -8.13 0.61
CA VAL A 83 -5.02 -8.32 -0.44
C VAL A 83 -4.04 -7.15 -0.42
N LEU A 84 -2.76 -7.48 -0.23
CA LEU A 84 -1.66 -6.55 -0.31
C LEU A 84 -0.59 -7.11 -1.26
N ASP A 85 -0.44 -6.45 -2.40
CA ASP A 85 0.60 -6.78 -3.38
C ASP A 85 1.69 -5.71 -3.34
N LEU A 86 2.85 -6.09 -2.81
CA LEU A 86 4.07 -5.28 -2.70
C LEU A 86 5.18 -5.85 -3.60
N SER A 87 4.85 -6.75 -4.52
CA SER A 87 5.85 -7.45 -5.32
C SER A 87 6.66 -6.50 -6.21
N PHE A 88 7.88 -6.89 -6.57
CA PHE A 88 8.79 -6.12 -7.42
C PHE A 88 9.00 -4.67 -6.94
N ASN A 89 9.26 -4.51 -5.64
CA ASN A 89 9.72 -3.27 -5.02
C ASN A 89 11.16 -3.45 -4.49
N ALA A 90 11.63 -2.53 -3.65
CA ALA A 90 12.95 -2.59 -3.00
C ALA A 90 12.83 -2.60 -1.47
N ILE A 91 11.79 -3.26 -0.93
CA ILE A 91 11.49 -3.28 0.50
C ILE A 91 12.58 -4.03 1.26
N ASP A 92 13.01 -3.47 2.40
CA ASP A 92 13.97 -4.09 3.31
C ASP A 92 13.24 -4.94 4.38
N SER A 93 13.85 -6.06 4.79
CA SER A 93 13.36 -6.90 5.91
C SER A 93 13.08 -6.11 7.20
N ALA A 94 13.87 -5.07 7.50
CA ALA A 94 13.64 -4.25 8.69
C ALA A 94 12.32 -3.46 8.64
N SER A 95 11.71 -3.33 7.46
CA SER A 95 10.52 -2.51 7.21
C SER A 95 9.21 -3.30 7.14
N ILE A 96 9.21 -4.60 7.48
CA ILE A 96 8.01 -5.45 7.40
C ILE A 96 7.57 -6.04 8.75
N ASP A 97 8.37 -5.88 9.80
CA ASP A 97 8.08 -6.47 11.11
C ASP A 97 6.87 -5.80 11.80
N ASN A 98 5.82 -6.58 12.07
CA ASN A 98 4.60 -6.14 12.77
C ASN A 98 3.84 -4.96 12.13
N LEU A 99 3.89 -4.80 10.80
CA LEU A 99 3.24 -3.66 10.12
C LEU A 99 1.98 -4.04 9.34
N PHE A 100 1.62 -5.33 9.28
CA PHE A 100 0.48 -5.82 8.50
C PHE A 100 -0.80 -5.93 9.34
N PRO A 101 -1.99 -5.70 8.75
CA PRO A 101 -3.25 -5.86 9.44
C PRO A 101 -3.60 -7.35 9.67
N PRO A 102 -4.29 -7.67 10.77
CA PRO A 102 -4.68 -9.06 11.09
C PRO A 102 -5.69 -9.65 10.11
N SER A 103 -6.32 -8.82 9.28
CA SER A 103 -7.30 -9.23 8.27
C SER A 103 -6.68 -9.75 6.98
N LEU A 104 -5.36 -9.63 6.82
CA LEU A 104 -4.66 -9.91 5.57
C LEU A 104 -4.70 -11.41 5.25
N THR A 105 -5.15 -11.75 4.04
CA THR A 105 -5.25 -13.14 3.58
C THR A 105 -4.30 -13.44 2.41
N ILE A 106 -3.91 -12.42 1.66
CA ILE A 106 -2.98 -12.50 0.55
C ILE A 106 -1.94 -11.40 0.71
N LEU A 107 -0.68 -11.82 0.84
CA LEU A 107 0.49 -10.96 0.86
C LEU A 107 1.48 -11.42 -0.20
N ASP A 108 1.75 -10.57 -1.18
CA ASP A 108 2.81 -10.81 -2.16
C ASP A 108 4.00 -9.87 -1.90
N LEU A 109 5.14 -10.48 -1.54
CA LEU A 109 6.43 -9.80 -1.33
C LEU A 109 7.47 -10.23 -2.38
N SER A 110 7.09 -10.98 -3.40
CA SER A 110 8.00 -11.50 -4.42
C SER A 110 8.78 -10.38 -5.11
N GLY A 111 10.01 -10.65 -5.54
CA GLY A 111 10.82 -9.64 -6.25
C GLY A 111 11.33 -8.48 -5.40
N ASN A 112 11.09 -8.44 -4.08
CA ASN A 112 11.79 -7.53 -3.16
C ASN A 112 13.15 -8.10 -2.77
N GLN A 113 14.17 -7.85 -3.59
CA GLN A 113 15.49 -8.47 -3.44
C GLN A 113 16.22 -8.12 -2.13
N ALA A 114 15.82 -7.03 -1.46
CA ALA A 114 16.37 -6.62 -0.18
C ALA A 114 15.70 -7.35 1.01
N ILE A 115 14.59 -8.06 0.80
CA ILE A 115 14.00 -8.92 1.85
C ILE A 115 14.85 -10.18 1.96
N ASN A 116 15.66 -10.22 3.00
CA ASN A 116 16.28 -11.44 3.48
C ASN A 116 15.29 -12.19 4.38
N ILE A 117 14.73 -13.28 3.86
CA ILE A 117 13.83 -14.15 4.62
C ILE A 117 14.68 -15.03 5.54
N GLN A 118 15.01 -14.50 6.73
CA GLN A 118 15.55 -15.32 7.80
C GLN A 118 14.43 -15.84 8.70
N ARG A 119 14.69 -16.93 9.41
CA ARG A 119 13.73 -17.58 10.34
C ARG A 119 13.09 -16.62 11.34
N ASP A 120 13.77 -15.52 11.64
CA ASP A 120 13.36 -14.52 12.61
C ASP A 120 12.60 -13.34 11.98
N SER A 121 12.84 -13.08 10.68
CA SER A 121 12.23 -11.98 9.90
C SER A 121 10.75 -12.19 9.59
N LEU A 122 10.22 -13.39 9.86
CA LEU A 122 8.80 -13.73 9.66
C LEU A 122 8.13 -14.16 10.98
N LYS A 123 8.78 -14.02 12.14
CA LYS A 123 8.17 -14.44 13.43
C LYS A 123 6.90 -13.66 13.78
N SER A 124 6.70 -12.51 13.13
CA SER A 124 5.59 -11.58 13.33
C SER A 124 4.48 -11.67 12.26
N LEU A 125 4.68 -12.50 11.23
CA LEU A 125 3.68 -12.82 10.18
C LEU A 125 2.89 -14.06 10.55
#